data_AF-Q1IRA9-F1
#
_entry.id   AF-Q1IRA9-F1
#
_cell.length_a   1.000
_cell.length_b   1.000
_cell.length_c   1.000
_cell.angle_alpha   90.00
_cell.angle_beta   90.00
_cell.angle_gamma   90.00
#
_symmetry.space_group_name_H-M   'P 1'
#
loop_
_entity.id
_entity.type
_entity.pdbx_description
1 polymer ?
#
loop_
_entity_poly.entity_id
_entity_poly.type
_entity_poly.pdbx_seq_one_letter_code
_entity_poly.pdbx_strand_id
1 'polypeptide(L)'
;MKKLVPLALLALATSVCVSAQQQTQSQSLGDVARQQKSTDKAHKVWTNDDFPDRPPTADTATSSDAAATDATAATADTGKDAAAGKDAKADSKDAKKPDTVDEQKKIDEEWKGKLDAQKQRIADLQREYDLNERELKLAQTTYYADAGNKLRDQKDFLDKDKASREKLDTLKQQISDEQTKLTDMQDKAHKAGANKAYD
;
A
#
# COMPACT_ATOMS: atom_id res chain seq x y z
N MET A 1 -26.13 18.88 -74.15
CA MET A 1 -27.25 17.92 -74.24
C MET A 1 -27.06 16.85 -73.17
N LYS A 2 -28.07 16.71 -72.31
CA LYS A 2 -28.55 15.52 -71.60
C LYS A 2 -27.54 14.45 -71.08
N LYS A 3 -27.59 14.33 -69.74
CA LYS A 3 -27.24 13.29 -68.75
C LYS A 3 -27.19 11.82 -69.24
N LEU A 4 -26.52 10.97 -68.43
CA LEU A 4 -26.53 9.50 -68.26
C LEU A 4 -25.05 9.02 -68.21
N VAL A 5 -24.48 8.24 -67.27
CA VAL A 5 -24.96 7.25 -66.29
C VAL A 5 -23.87 7.10 -65.20
N PRO A 6 -24.20 7.09 -63.90
CA PRO A 6 -23.31 6.72 -62.80
C PRO A 6 -23.38 5.20 -62.58
N LEU A 7 -22.38 4.43 -63.02
CA LEU A 7 -22.30 2.99 -62.71
C LEU A 7 -20.85 2.47 -62.82
N ALA A 8 -19.92 3.04 -62.04
CA ALA A 8 -18.56 2.52 -61.95
C ALA A 8 -17.94 2.72 -60.56
N LEU A 9 -18.78 2.72 -59.52
CA LEU A 9 -18.37 2.90 -58.12
C LEU A 9 -18.56 1.61 -57.30
N LEU A 10 -18.57 0.45 -57.96
CA LEU A 10 -18.75 -0.86 -57.32
C LEU A 10 -17.87 -1.94 -57.96
N ALA A 11 -16.59 -1.65 -58.19
CA ALA A 11 -15.62 -2.62 -58.70
C ALA A 11 -14.22 -2.45 -58.07
N LEU A 12 -14.17 -2.00 -56.81
CA LEU A 12 -12.92 -1.67 -56.11
C LEU A 12 -12.95 -2.11 -54.63
N ALA A 13 -13.66 -3.21 -54.34
CA ALA A 13 -13.88 -3.70 -52.97
C ALA A 13 -13.65 -5.21 -52.78
N THR A 14 -12.92 -5.88 -53.68
CA THR A 14 -12.72 -7.35 -53.63
C THR A 14 -11.27 -7.81 -53.72
N SER A 15 -10.27 -6.92 -53.56
CA SER A 15 -8.84 -7.29 -53.73
C SER A 15 -7.96 -7.16 -52.47
N VAL A 16 -8.54 -7.15 -51.25
CA VAL A 16 -7.78 -6.98 -49.99
C VAL A 16 -7.89 -8.19 -49.03
N CYS A 17 -8.51 -9.30 -49.44
CA CYS A 17 -8.76 -10.44 -48.54
C CYS A 17 -7.85 -11.68 -48.74
N VAL A 18 -6.68 -11.56 -49.40
CA VAL A 18 -5.76 -12.71 -49.62
C VAL A 18 -4.33 -12.35 -49.26
N SER A 19 -4.09 -12.01 -47.99
CA SER A 19 -2.72 -11.91 -47.44
C SER A 19 -2.64 -12.19 -45.93
N ALA A 20 -3.69 -12.74 -45.32
CA ALA A 20 -3.74 -13.06 -43.88
C ALA A 20 -3.45 -14.54 -43.54
N GLN A 21 -2.80 -15.29 -44.42
CA GLN A 21 -2.35 -16.66 -44.15
C GLN A 21 -0.82 -16.74 -44.12
N GLN A 22 -0.20 -16.11 -43.13
CA GLN A 22 1.15 -16.45 -42.71
C GLN A 22 1.13 -16.89 -41.25
N GLN A 23 1.23 -18.22 -41.09
CA GLN A 23 1.75 -19.00 -39.97
C GLN A 23 1.88 -18.28 -38.62
N THR A 24 0.81 -18.34 -37.83
CA THR A 24 0.96 -18.34 -36.36
C THR A 24 1.17 -19.80 -35.95
N GLN A 25 2.42 -20.27 -35.98
CA GLN A 25 2.79 -21.43 -35.16
C GLN A 25 2.80 -20.94 -33.72
N SER A 26 1.64 -20.95 -33.09
CA SER A 26 1.50 -20.68 -31.66
C SER A 26 2.28 -21.75 -30.92
N GLN A 27 3.48 -21.41 -30.44
CA GLN A 27 4.15 -22.22 -29.44
C GLN A 27 3.17 -22.40 -28.28
N SER A 28 2.81 -23.65 -28.01
CA SER A 28 1.86 -23.98 -26.95
C SER A 28 2.40 -23.42 -25.64
N LEU A 29 1.60 -22.65 -24.91
CA LEU A 29 1.98 -22.16 -23.57
C LEU A 29 2.32 -23.34 -22.64
N GLY A 30 1.76 -24.53 -22.91
CA GLY A 30 2.10 -25.76 -22.22
C GLY A 30 3.53 -26.24 -22.48
N ASP A 31 4.07 -26.05 -23.69
CA ASP A 31 5.45 -26.45 -24.01
C ASP A 31 6.46 -25.48 -23.39
N VAL A 32 6.16 -24.17 -23.39
CA VAL A 32 6.98 -23.17 -22.69
C VAL A 32 7.02 -23.44 -21.18
N ALA A 33 5.88 -23.76 -20.57
CA ALA A 33 5.81 -24.10 -19.15
C ALA A 33 6.61 -25.38 -18.81
N ARG A 34 6.58 -26.39 -19.70
CA ARG A 34 7.38 -27.62 -19.54
C ARG A 34 8.87 -27.35 -19.68
N GLN A 35 9.26 -26.48 -20.60
CA GLN A 35 10.65 -26.09 -20.81
C GLN A 35 11.21 -25.23 -19.66
N GLN A 36 10.40 -24.36 -19.06
CA GLN A 36 10.81 -23.61 -17.87
C GLN A 36 10.95 -24.52 -16.65
N LYS A 37 10.03 -25.48 -16.48
CA LYS A 37 10.09 -26.43 -15.36
C LYS A 37 11.28 -27.39 -15.44
N SER A 38 11.80 -27.69 -16.63
CA SER A 38 13.01 -28.51 -16.78
C SER A 38 14.31 -27.74 -16.49
N THR A 39 14.25 -26.39 -16.41
CA THR A 39 15.39 -25.54 -16.07
C THR A 39 15.45 -25.14 -14.60
N ASP A 40 14.35 -25.31 -13.85
CA ASP A 40 14.32 -25.03 -12.41
C ASP A 40 15.11 -26.11 -11.67
N LYS A 41 16.32 -25.73 -11.24
CA LYS A 41 17.11 -26.56 -10.32
C LYS A 41 16.40 -26.60 -8.98
N ALA A 42 16.31 -27.79 -8.38
CA ALA A 42 15.73 -27.96 -7.06
C ALA A 42 16.35 -26.98 -6.06
N HIS A 43 15.52 -26.16 -5.42
CA HIS A 43 15.96 -25.25 -4.38
C HIS A 43 16.47 -26.04 -3.16
N LYS A 44 17.40 -25.45 -2.41
CA LYS A 44 17.90 -26.05 -1.16
C LYS A 44 16.71 -26.27 -0.22
N VAL A 45 16.46 -27.53 0.12
CA VAL A 45 15.45 -27.90 1.13
C VAL A 45 16.06 -27.64 2.49
N TRP A 46 15.53 -26.63 3.19
CA TRP A 46 15.84 -26.40 4.59
C TRP A 46 15.05 -27.39 5.43
N THR A 47 15.75 -28.23 6.18
CA THR A 47 15.19 -29.22 7.10
C THR A 47 15.35 -28.73 8.54
N ASN A 48 14.74 -29.42 9.49
CA ASN A 48 14.89 -29.08 10.92
C ASN A 48 16.36 -29.14 11.38
N ASP A 49 17.20 -29.91 10.67
CA ASP A 49 18.63 -30.05 10.92
C ASP A 49 19.46 -28.83 10.44
N ASP A 50 18.88 -27.96 9.61
CA ASP A 50 19.53 -26.71 9.19
C ASP A 50 19.35 -25.57 10.21
N PHE A 51 18.62 -25.80 11.31
CA PHE A 51 18.46 -24.85 12.41
C PHE A 51 19.30 -25.27 13.62
N PRO A 52 19.94 -24.32 14.33
CA PRO A 52 20.62 -24.65 15.58
C PRO A 52 19.59 -25.11 16.63
N ASP A 53 19.80 -26.30 17.21
CA ASP A 53 18.92 -26.91 18.24
C ASP A 53 18.75 -26.08 19.52
N ARG A 54 19.50 -24.98 19.66
CA ARG A 54 19.49 -24.14 20.85
C ARG A 54 19.62 -22.67 20.50
N PRO A 55 18.69 -21.80 20.92
CA PRO A 55 18.94 -20.37 20.89
C PRO A 55 20.15 -20.05 21.79
N PRO A 56 21.00 -19.07 21.43
CA PRO A 56 22.10 -18.67 22.28
C PRO A 56 21.55 -18.26 23.65
N THR A 57 21.94 -18.99 24.68
CA THR A 57 21.61 -18.68 26.06
C THR A 57 22.26 -17.36 26.43
N ALA A 58 21.46 -16.30 26.51
CA ALA A 58 21.83 -15.13 27.28
C ALA A 58 21.79 -15.52 28.76
N ASP A 59 22.94 -15.96 29.27
CA ASP A 59 23.20 -15.99 30.69
C ASP A 59 23.15 -14.56 31.26
N THR A 60 22.60 -14.46 32.48
CA THR A 60 22.62 -13.29 33.38
C THR A 60 21.44 -12.31 33.26
N ALA A 61 20.37 -12.57 34.02
CA ALA A 61 19.95 -11.71 35.14
C ALA A 61 18.60 -12.18 35.72
N THR A 62 18.71 -12.90 36.83
CA THR A 62 17.86 -12.82 38.03
C THR A 62 16.33 -12.76 37.86
N SER A 63 15.71 -13.91 38.09
CA SER A 63 14.31 -14.04 38.48
C SER A 63 14.01 -13.26 39.77
N SER A 64 12.91 -12.50 39.77
CA SER A 64 12.03 -12.36 40.94
C SER A 64 10.59 -12.47 40.45
N ASP A 65 9.86 -13.27 41.20
CA ASP A 65 8.59 -13.92 40.90
C ASP A 65 7.36 -13.04 41.16
N ALA A 66 6.24 -13.52 40.61
CA ALA A 66 4.87 -13.44 41.10
C ALA A 66 4.02 -12.15 41.01
N ALA A 67 3.05 -12.27 40.11
CA ALA A 67 1.60 -12.37 40.41
C ALA A 67 0.73 -11.10 40.41
N ALA A 68 -0.40 -11.28 39.71
CA ALA A 68 -1.54 -10.40 39.54
C ALA A 68 -2.35 -10.17 40.82
N THR A 69 -2.97 -9.00 40.97
CA THR A 69 -4.38 -8.88 41.37
C THR A 69 -4.98 -7.51 40.99
N ASP A 70 -6.30 -7.57 40.93
CA ASP A 70 -7.38 -6.74 40.41
C ASP A 70 -7.62 -5.35 41.03
N ALA A 71 -8.52 -4.62 40.35
CA ALA A 71 -9.55 -3.70 40.87
C ALA A 71 -9.23 -2.24 41.32
N THR A 72 -9.74 -1.31 40.49
CA THR A 72 -10.81 -0.33 40.83
C THR A 72 -10.46 1.08 41.36
N ALA A 73 -10.91 2.05 40.53
CA ALA A 73 -11.46 3.39 40.79
C ALA A 73 -10.59 4.50 41.41
N ALA A 74 -10.48 5.61 40.66
CA ALA A 74 -10.92 6.93 41.14
C ALA A 74 -11.07 7.92 39.97
N THR A 75 -12.31 8.26 39.68
CA THR A 75 -12.74 9.46 38.96
C THR A 75 -12.61 10.69 39.87
N ALA A 76 -11.89 11.72 39.42
CA ALA A 76 -12.07 13.13 39.79
C ALA A 76 -11.22 13.94 38.79
N ASP A 77 -11.85 14.61 37.83
CA ASP A 77 -12.28 16.00 37.91
C ASP A 77 -11.15 16.97 37.57
N THR A 78 -11.23 17.57 36.38
CA THR A 78 -11.29 19.04 36.19
C THR A 78 -11.21 19.34 34.70
N GLY A 79 -12.38 19.54 34.09
CA GLY A 79 -12.47 20.28 32.83
C GLY A 79 -12.36 21.77 33.13
N LYS A 80 -11.33 22.43 32.60
CA LYS A 80 -11.39 23.86 32.30
C LYS A 80 -10.34 24.27 31.27
N ASP A 81 -10.85 24.86 30.19
CA ASP A 81 -10.25 25.83 29.27
C ASP A 81 -8.79 25.65 28.83
N ALA A 82 -8.62 25.47 27.51
CA ALA A 82 -7.97 26.52 26.73
C ALA A 82 -8.22 26.29 25.22
N ALA A 83 -9.16 27.06 24.67
CA ALA A 83 -9.07 27.47 23.30
C ALA A 83 -7.73 28.18 23.06
N ALA A 84 -6.89 27.61 22.21
CA ALA A 84 -5.76 28.31 21.62
C ALA A 84 -5.53 27.75 20.21
N GLY A 85 -6.52 27.95 19.34
CA GLY A 85 -6.25 28.12 17.92
C GLY A 85 -5.38 29.36 17.76
N LYS A 86 -4.07 29.18 17.81
CA LYS A 86 -3.11 30.13 17.27
C LYS A 86 -2.54 29.49 16.03
N ASP A 87 -3.16 29.86 14.91
CA ASP A 87 -2.52 29.91 13.61
C ASP A 87 -1.16 30.59 13.77
N ALA A 88 -0.12 29.78 13.93
CA ALA A 88 1.24 30.20 13.65
C ALA A 88 1.35 30.27 12.14
N LYS A 89 0.85 31.40 11.61
CA LYS A 89 1.27 31.97 10.34
C LYS A 89 2.77 32.24 10.48
N ALA A 90 3.57 31.21 10.22
CA ALA A 90 5.01 31.36 10.03
C ALA A 90 5.20 32.00 8.66
N ASP A 91 5.53 33.28 8.71
CA ASP A 91 5.92 34.11 7.58
C ASP A 91 6.85 33.36 6.63
N SER A 92 6.48 33.37 5.35
CA SER A 92 7.40 33.21 4.23
C SER A 92 8.41 34.37 4.27
N LYS A 93 9.45 34.25 5.09
CA LYS A 93 10.71 34.94 4.85
C LYS A 93 11.59 34.00 4.04
N ASP A 94 12.05 34.49 2.91
CA ASP A 94 13.07 33.87 2.06
C ASP A 94 14.08 33.08 2.90
N ALA A 95 14.06 31.74 2.73
CA ALA A 95 15.03 30.87 3.37
C ALA A 95 16.41 31.23 2.84
N LYS A 96 17.24 31.81 3.70
CA LYS A 96 18.65 32.07 3.41
C LYS A 96 19.29 30.73 3.05
N LYS A 97 19.94 30.65 1.88
CA LYS A 97 20.74 29.46 1.54
C LYS A 97 21.75 29.21 2.67
N PRO A 98 21.95 27.96 3.11
CA PRO A 98 22.93 27.66 4.13
C PRO A 98 24.31 28.10 3.65
N ASP A 99 24.99 28.89 4.47
CA ASP A 99 26.26 29.51 4.12
C ASP A 99 27.44 28.54 4.40
N THR A 100 27.16 27.41 5.05
CA THR A 100 28.16 26.38 5.39
C THR A 100 27.66 24.95 5.16
N VAL A 101 28.61 24.03 4.94
CA VAL A 101 28.33 22.59 4.78
C VAL A 101 27.63 22.00 6.02
N ASP A 102 27.98 22.46 7.22
CA ASP A 102 27.40 21.93 8.45
C ASP A 102 25.98 22.45 8.73
N GLU A 103 25.63 23.65 8.25
CA GLU A 103 24.24 24.13 8.26
C GLU A 103 23.38 23.36 7.27
N GLN A 104 23.89 23.04 6.08
CA GLN A 104 23.17 22.22 5.10
C GLN A 104 22.87 20.83 5.66
N LYS A 105 23.84 20.17 6.29
CA LYS A 105 23.64 18.84 6.92
C LYS A 105 22.53 18.85 7.96
N LYS A 106 22.46 19.90 8.80
CA LYS A 106 21.41 20.01 9.82
C LYS A 106 20.01 20.17 9.21
N ILE A 107 19.89 21.01 8.18
CA ILE A 107 18.63 21.19 7.44
C ILE A 107 18.21 19.87 6.80
N ASP A 108 19.16 19.19 6.15
CA ASP A 108 18.95 17.91 5.49
C ASP A 108 18.52 16.81 6.48
N GLU A 109 19.19 16.67 7.63
CA GLU A 109 18.86 15.69 8.66
C GLU A 109 17.47 15.96 9.28
N GLU A 110 17.14 17.23 9.54
CA GLU A 110 15.83 17.61 10.07
C GLU A 110 14.69 17.25 9.11
N TRP A 111 14.85 17.60 7.82
CA TRP A 111 13.84 17.30 6.81
C TRP A 111 13.75 15.82 6.49
N LYS A 112 14.89 15.11 6.43
CA LYS A 112 14.93 13.67 6.29
C LYS A 112 14.12 12.98 7.39
N GLY A 113 14.32 13.36 8.66
CA GLY A 113 13.57 12.77 9.78
C GLY A 113 12.06 12.99 9.65
N LYS A 114 11.63 14.19 9.24
CA LYS A 114 10.21 14.51 9.02
C LYS A 114 9.60 13.72 7.86
N LEU A 115 10.31 13.63 6.73
CA LEU A 115 9.86 12.91 5.53
C LEU A 115 9.83 11.40 5.78
N ASP A 116 10.85 10.85 6.44
CA ASP A 116 10.89 9.44 6.81
C ASP A 116 9.74 9.07 7.76
N ALA A 117 9.45 9.91 8.77
CA ALA A 117 8.31 9.70 9.65
C ALA A 117 6.96 9.74 8.91
N GLN A 118 6.82 10.63 7.92
CA GLN A 118 5.62 10.72 7.09
C GLN A 118 5.48 9.49 6.17
N LYS A 119 6.57 9.02 5.57
CA LYS A 119 6.61 7.79 4.76
C LYS A 119 6.25 6.56 5.60
N GLN A 120 6.71 6.48 6.85
CA GLN A 120 6.33 5.40 7.78
C GLN A 120 4.83 5.40 8.09
N ARG A 121 4.22 6.58 8.32
CA ARG A 121 2.75 6.66 8.51
C ARG A 121 1.97 6.11 7.33
N ILE A 122 2.39 6.45 6.10
CA ILE A 122 1.77 5.91 4.88
C ILE A 122 1.94 4.39 4.82
N ALA A 123 3.13 3.88 5.13
CA ALA A 123 3.42 2.45 5.13
C ALA A 123 2.59 1.67 6.17
N ASP A 124 2.39 2.24 7.36
CA ASP A 124 1.54 1.64 8.39
C ASP A 124 0.06 1.62 7.97
N LEU A 125 -0.45 2.72 7.39
CA LEU A 125 -1.82 2.77 6.84
C LEU A 125 -2.02 1.77 5.69
N GLN A 126 -1.02 1.62 4.81
CA GLN A 126 -1.03 0.60 3.75
C GLN A 126 -1.06 -0.81 4.33
N ARG A 127 -0.27 -1.09 5.38
CA ARG A 127 -0.30 -2.39 6.06
C ARG A 127 -1.67 -2.67 6.67
N GLU A 128 -2.30 -1.67 7.29
CA GLU A 128 -3.66 -1.79 7.81
C GLU A 128 -4.67 -2.05 6.70
N TYR A 129 -4.58 -1.34 5.56
CA TYR A 129 -5.42 -1.58 4.39
C TYR A 129 -5.32 -3.04 3.91
N ASP A 130 -4.09 -3.52 3.68
CA ASP A 130 -3.83 -4.89 3.20
C ASP A 130 -4.36 -5.96 4.18
N LEU A 131 -4.23 -5.70 5.49
CA LEU A 131 -4.75 -6.58 6.53
C LEU A 131 -6.29 -6.63 6.49
N ASN A 132 -6.96 -5.48 6.42
CA ASN A 132 -8.42 -5.43 6.34
C ASN A 132 -8.96 -6.03 5.04
N GLU A 133 -8.27 -5.85 3.92
CA GLU A 133 -8.65 -6.47 2.64
C GLU A 133 -8.55 -7.99 2.72
N ARG A 134 -7.46 -8.51 3.30
CA ARG A 134 -7.28 -9.94 3.52
C ARG A 134 -8.34 -10.52 4.45
N GLU A 135 -8.65 -9.83 5.54
CA GLU A 135 -9.69 -10.23 6.49
C GLU A 135 -11.07 -10.28 5.82
N LEU A 136 -11.41 -9.27 5.01
CA LEU A 136 -12.66 -9.25 4.26
C LEU A 136 -12.75 -10.44 3.29
N LYS A 137 -11.66 -10.73 2.56
CA LYS A 137 -11.62 -11.87 1.64
C LYS A 137 -11.74 -13.21 2.36
N LEU A 138 -11.13 -13.33 3.55
CA LEU A 138 -11.25 -14.54 4.38
C LEU A 138 -12.67 -14.70 4.92
N ALA A 139 -13.30 -13.62 5.39
CA ALA A 139 -14.68 -13.62 5.85
C ALA A 139 -15.64 -14.01 4.74
N GLN A 140 -15.46 -13.45 3.53
CA GLN A 140 -16.20 -13.85 2.34
C GLN A 140 -15.99 -15.33 2.05
N THR A 141 -14.75 -15.79 1.93
CA THR A 141 -14.45 -17.21 1.64
C THR A 141 -15.13 -18.14 2.65
N THR A 142 -15.09 -17.81 3.93
CA THR A 142 -15.74 -18.58 5.00
C THR A 142 -17.26 -18.58 4.88
N TYR A 143 -17.87 -17.42 4.60
CA TYR A 143 -19.32 -17.30 4.44
C TYR A 143 -19.85 -18.03 3.20
N TYR A 144 -19.10 -18.02 2.09
CA TYR A 144 -19.49 -18.71 0.86
C TYR A 144 -19.07 -20.19 0.81
N ALA A 145 -18.23 -20.66 1.74
CA ALA A 145 -17.79 -22.07 1.80
C ALA A 145 -18.91 -23.04 2.27
N ASP A 146 -19.86 -22.57 3.08
CA ASP A 146 -21.01 -23.37 3.52
C ASP A 146 -22.32 -22.78 2.99
N ALA A 147 -23.09 -23.58 2.23
CA ALA A 147 -24.41 -23.22 1.73
C ALA A 147 -25.41 -22.91 2.87
N GLY A 148 -25.24 -23.51 4.05
CA GLY A 148 -26.08 -23.30 5.22
C GLY A 148 -25.84 -21.97 5.96
N ASN A 149 -24.66 -21.36 5.81
CA ASN A 149 -24.35 -20.06 6.43
C ASN A 149 -25.17 -18.92 5.82
N LYS A 150 -25.50 -19.03 4.52
CA LYS A 150 -26.33 -18.04 3.83
C LYS A 150 -27.75 -17.94 4.35
N LEU A 151 -28.32 -19.03 4.88
CA LEU A 151 -29.67 -19.01 5.44
C LEU A 151 -29.71 -18.51 6.88
N ARG A 152 -28.64 -18.72 7.67
CA ARG A 152 -28.61 -18.40 9.10
C ARG A 152 -28.05 -17.00 9.38
N ASP A 153 -26.99 -16.60 8.69
CA ASP A 153 -26.17 -15.44 9.08
C ASP A 153 -26.16 -14.33 8.02
N GLN A 154 -27.17 -14.30 7.14
CA GLN A 154 -27.18 -13.39 5.98
C GLN A 154 -27.03 -11.92 6.38
N LYS A 155 -27.85 -11.45 7.31
CA LYS A 155 -27.87 -10.04 7.71
C LYS A 155 -26.55 -9.65 8.38
N ASP A 156 -26.10 -10.45 9.33
CA ASP A 156 -24.87 -10.19 10.07
C ASP A 156 -23.64 -10.16 9.15
N PHE A 157 -23.60 -11.04 8.15
CA PHE A 157 -22.55 -11.00 7.14
C PHE A 157 -22.60 -9.73 6.30
N LEU A 158 -23.78 -9.32 5.82
CA LEU A 158 -23.92 -8.10 5.01
C LEU A 158 -23.53 -6.84 5.77
N ASP A 159 -23.90 -6.76 7.05
CA ASP A 159 -23.54 -5.63 7.91
C ASP A 159 -22.01 -5.56 8.11
N LYS A 160 -21.37 -6.72 8.38
CA LYS A 160 -19.90 -6.80 8.51
C LYS A 160 -19.16 -6.52 7.21
N ASP A 161 -19.66 -7.01 6.07
CA ASP A 161 -19.11 -6.75 4.74
C ASP A 161 -19.18 -5.26 4.41
N LYS A 162 -20.33 -4.61 4.68
CA LYS A 162 -20.49 -3.16 4.51
C LYS A 162 -19.52 -2.37 5.39
N ALA A 163 -19.45 -2.68 6.69
CA ALA A 163 -18.56 -2.00 7.63
C ALA A 163 -17.07 -2.16 7.22
N SER A 164 -16.69 -3.35 6.76
CA SER A 164 -15.32 -3.62 6.29
C SER A 164 -14.99 -2.82 5.03
N ARG A 165 -15.93 -2.69 4.09
CA ARG A 165 -15.75 -1.86 2.89
C ARG A 165 -15.62 -0.38 3.22
N GLU A 166 -16.49 0.14 4.09
CA GLU A 166 -16.41 1.53 4.56
C GLU A 166 -15.07 1.84 5.23
N LYS A 167 -14.55 0.89 6.01
CA LYS A 167 -13.22 1.01 6.62
C LYS A 167 -12.11 1.01 5.56
N LEU A 168 -12.18 0.16 4.54
CA LEU A 168 -11.22 0.15 3.43
C LEU A 168 -11.26 1.45 2.63
N ASP A 169 -12.44 2.00 2.37
CA ASP A 169 -12.60 3.29 1.69
C ASP A 169 -12.00 4.43 2.52
N THR A 170 -12.24 4.41 3.85
CA THR A 170 -11.64 5.37 4.79
C THR A 170 -10.13 5.28 4.79
N LEU A 171 -9.55 4.08 4.91
CA LEU A 171 -8.09 3.87 4.87
C LEU A 171 -7.50 4.32 3.53
N LYS A 172 -8.18 4.03 2.42
CA LYS A 172 -7.75 4.47 1.09
C LYS A 172 -7.72 6.00 0.98
N GLN A 173 -8.73 6.67 1.53
CA GLN A 173 -8.76 8.13 1.56
C GLN A 173 -7.62 8.68 2.44
N GLN A 174 -7.42 8.12 3.64
CA GLN A 174 -6.32 8.52 4.53
C GLN A 174 -4.94 8.35 3.88
N ILE A 175 -4.72 7.25 3.15
CA ILE A 175 -3.47 7.02 2.41
C ILE A 175 -3.28 8.12 1.35
N SER A 176 -4.33 8.46 0.59
CA SER A 176 -4.29 9.52 -0.41
C SER A 176 -4.01 10.90 0.20
N ASP A 177 -4.63 11.19 1.33
CA ASP A 177 -4.44 12.46 2.04
C ASP A 177 -3.01 12.58 2.59
N GLU A 178 -2.46 11.51 3.19
CA GLU A 178 -1.09 11.51 3.70
C GLU A 178 -0.04 11.50 2.58
N GLN A 179 -0.34 10.93 1.40
CA GLN A 179 0.49 11.06 0.20
C GLN A 179 0.53 12.49 -0.34
N THR A 180 -0.61 13.18 -0.34
CA THR A 180 -0.69 14.60 -0.70
C THR A 180 0.14 15.44 0.26
N LYS A 181 0.01 15.17 1.56
CA LYS A 181 0.80 15.83 2.60
C LYS A 181 2.29 15.54 2.50
N LEU A 182 2.70 14.32 2.10
CA LEU A 182 4.10 14.00 1.82
C LEU A 182 4.64 14.89 0.68
N THR A 183 3.87 15.05 -0.39
CA THR A 183 4.24 15.92 -1.53
C THR A 183 4.39 17.37 -1.07
N ASP A 184 3.44 17.89 -0.30
CA ASP A 184 3.53 19.24 0.28
C ASP A 184 4.74 19.41 1.20
N MET A 185 5.13 18.35 1.93
CA MET A 185 6.31 18.35 2.79
C MET A 185 7.61 18.35 1.99
N GLN A 186 7.69 17.60 0.89
CA GLN A 186 8.83 17.63 -0.04
C GLN A 186 9.01 19.03 -0.63
N ASP A 187 7.91 19.66 -1.09
CA ASP A 187 7.95 21.04 -1.59
C ASP A 187 8.44 22.05 -0.55
N LYS A 188 8.02 21.89 0.72
CA LYS A 188 8.50 22.72 1.83
C LYS A 188 9.98 22.48 2.12
N ALA A 189 10.42 21.22 2.07
CA ALA A 189 11.82 20.86 2.25
C ALA A 189 12.69 21.51 1.16
N HIS A 190 12.28 21.44 -0.10
CA HIS A 190 12.96 22.12 -1.21
C HIS A 190 13.01 23.64 -1.03
N LYS A 191 11.90 24.26 -0.63
CA LYS A 191 11.85 25.71 -0.34
C LYS A 191 12.74 26.10 0.82
N ALA A 192 12.93 25.21 1.79
CA ALA A 192 13.84 25.40 2.92
C ALA A 192 15.32 25.13 2.56
N GLY A 193 15.61 24.72 1.32
CA GLY A 193 16.96 24.44 0.85
C GLY A 193 17.47 23.03 1.19
N ALA A 194 16.61 22.11 1.63
CA ALA A 194 16.97 20.71 1.80
C ALA A 194 17.28 20.06 0.43
N ASN A 195 18.24 19.15 0.42
CA ASN A 195 18.66 18.46 -0.79
C ASN A 195 17.52 17.61 -1.39
N LYS A 196 17.48 17.49 -2.71
CA LYS A 196 16.54 16.66 -3.47
C LYS A 196 16.69 15.16 -3.21
N ALA A 197 17.81 14.73 -2.63
CA ALA A 197 18.05 13.34 -2.28
C ALA A 197 17.06 12.76 -1.24
N TYR A 198 16.23 13.59 -0.62
CA TYR A 198 15.27 13.18 0.42
C TYR A 198 13.82 13.03 -0.08
N ASP A 199 13.58 13.24 -1.39
CA ASP A 199 12.30 12.94 -2.03
C ASP A 199 11.91 11.46 -1.91
#